data_AF-A0A957Y714-F1
#
_entry.id   AF-A0A957Y714-F1
#
_cell.length_a   1.000
_cell.length_b   1.000
_cell.length_c   1.000
_cell.angle_alpha   90.00
_cell.angle_beta   90.00
_cell.angle_gamma   90.00
#
_symmetry.space_group_name_H-M   'P 1'
#
loop_
_entity.id
_entity.type
_entity.pdbx_description
1 polymer ?
#
loop_
_entity_poly.entity_id
_entity_poly.type
_entity_poly.pdbx_seq_one_letter_code
_entity_poly.pdbx_strand_id
1 'polypeptide(L)'
;MKKHTLLILLGYLGLTVLMTWPVALHLTDAIPGDGFDGWQNYWNLWWVKQSLLVEGTNPFFTDYLYAPTGVSLLFHTLNIFNGLWTLPLQLNFGLAIAYNG
;
A
#
# COMPACT_ATOMS: atom_id res chain seq x y z
N MET A 1 27.10 6.16 -24.06
CA MET A 1 26.51 6.49 -22.74
C MET A 1 25.25 5.67 -22.40
N LYS A 2 24.22 5.57 -23.27
CA LYS A 2 22.94 4.88 -22.95
C LYS A 2 23.02 3.37 -22.60
N LYS A 3 23.96 2.61 -23.19
CA LYS A 3 24.06 1.14 -22.99
C LYS A 3 24.48 0.73 -21.57
N HIS A 4 25.36 1.52 -20.93
CA HIS A 4 25.84 1.23 -19.59
C HIS A 4 24.74 1.50 -18.56
N THR A 5 23.96 2.57 -18.73
CA THR A 5 22.78 2.85 -17.91
C THR A 5 21.74 1.74 -17.98
N LEU A 6 21.48 1.19 -19.18
CA LEU A 6 20.54 0.09 -19.34
C LEU A 6 21.01 -1.19 -18.62
N LEU A 7 22.30 -1.52 -18.74
CA LEU A 7 22.90 -2.66 -18.02
C LEU A 7 22.82 -2.49 -16.50
N ILE A 8 23.06 -1.28 -16.00
CA ILE A 8 22.96 -0.96 -14.57
C ILE A 8 21.50 -1.13 -14.11
N LEU A 9 20.52 -0.59 -14.84
CA LEU A 9 19.10 -0.73 -14.51
C LEU A 9 18.65 -2.19 -14.50
N LEU A 10 19.08 -2.98 -15.49
CA LEU A 10 18.77 -4.41 -15.55
C LEU A 10 19.43 -5.18 -14.40
N GLY A 11 20.66 -4.81 -14.03
CA GLY A 11 21.35 -5.38 -12.87
C GLY A 11 20.60 -5.10 -11.56
N TYR A 12 20.17 -3.86 -11.34
CA TYR A 12 19.34 -3.49 -10.18
C TYR A 12 17.99 -4.21 -10.20
N LEU A 13 17.31 -4.28 -11.35
CA LEU A 13 16.04 -4.99 -11.48
C LEU A 13 16.19 -6.47 -11.10
N GLY A 14 17.24 -7.13 -11.61
CA GLY A 14 17.53 -8.53 -11.27
C GLY A 14 17.83 -8.71 -9.79
N LEU A 15 18.60 -7.81 -9.18
CA LEU A 15 18.89 -7.85 -7.75
C LEU A 15 17.63 -7.63 -6.90
N THR A 16 16.77 -6.70 -7.30
CA THR A 16 15.47 -6.47 -6.64
C THR A 16 14.61 -7.73 -6.68
N VAL A 17 14.45 -8.36 -7.84
CA VAL A 17 13.67 -9.61 -7.97
C VAL A 17 14.26 -10.73 -7.12
N LEU A 18 15.59 -10.86 -7.08
CA LEU A 18 16.26 -11.86 -6.27
C LEU A 18 16.05 -11.63 -4.77
N MET A 19 16.12 -10.38 -4.31
CA MET A 19 15.94 -10.04 -2.89
C MET A 19 14.46 -10.10 -2.45
N THR A 20 13.51 -9.87 -3.36
CA THR A 20 12.07 -9.93 -3.07
C THR A 20 11.45 -11.27 -3.46
N TRP A 21 12.24 -12.31 -3.77
CA TRP A 21 11.70 -13.64 -4.04
C TRP A 21 11.12 -14.28 -2.76
N PRO A 22 9.92 -14.89 -2.76
CA PRO A 22 9.00 -15.14 -3.88
C PRO A 22 7.91 -14.05 -4.07
N VAL A 23 7.95 -12.95 -3.31
CA VAL A 23 6.94 -11.87 -3.33
C VAL A 23 6.76 -11.28 -4.73
N ALA A 24 7.82 -11.21 -5.53
CA ALA A 24 7.75 -10.78 -6.94
C ALA A 24 6.77 -11.62 -7.79
N LEU A 25 6.47 -12.87 -7.40
CA LEU A 25 5.47 -13.73 -8.06
C LEU A 25 4.04 -13.53 -7.53
N HIS A 26 3.89 -12.88 -6.38
CA HIS A 26 2.63 -12.76 -5.66
C HIS A 26 2.22 -11.30 -5.41
N LEU A 27 2.57 -10.40 -6.33
CA LEU A 27 2.25 -8.96 -6.23
C LEU A 27 0.74 -8.66 -6.17
N THR A 28 -0.10 -9.59 -6.65
CA THR A 28 -1.57 -9.46 -6.63
C THR A 28 -2.24 -10.15 -5.44
N ASP A 29 -1.62 -11.20 -4.90
CA ASP A 29 -2.32 -12.16 -4.04
C ASP A 29 -1.68 -12.32 -2.66
N ALA A 30 -0.52 -11.70 -2.42
CA ALA A 30 0.16 -11.74 -1.13
C ALA A 30 0.70 -10.37 -0.73
N ILE A 31 0.83 -10.18 0.57
CA ILE A 31 1.45 -9.02 1.21
C ILE A 31 2.72 -9.52 1.89
N PRO A 32 3.91 -8.98 1.57
CA PRO A 32 5.15 -9.34 2.24
C PRO A 32 5.17 -8.78 3.67
N GLY A 33 5.57 -9.60 4.63
CA GLY A 33 5.73 -9.19 6.02
C GLY A 33 5.12 -10.17 7.02
N ASP A 34 5.25 -9.83 8.30
CA ASP A 34 4.49 -10.52 9.34
C ASP A 34 3.00 -10.15 9.23
N GLY A 35 2.14 -11.03 9.74
CA GLY A 35 0.69 -10.86 9.66
C GLY A 35 0.13 -9.69 10.49
N PHE A 36 0.96 -8.75 10.94
CA PHE A 36 0.58 -7.70 11.87
C PHE A 36 0.68 -6.32 11.23
N ASP A 37 1.90 -5.79 11.07
CA ASP A 37 2.10 -4.41 10.57
C ASP A 37 1.70 -4.29 9.10
N GLY A 38 2.00 -5.32 8.30
CA GLY A 38 1.67 -5.34 6.88
C GLY A 38 0.16 -5.23 6.62
N TRP A 39 -0.65 -5.94 7.39
CA TRP A 39 -2.12 -5.87 7.28
C TRP A 39 -2.68 -4.53 7.76
N GLN A 40 -2.11 -3.97 8.83
CA GLN A 40 -2.52 -2.65 9.31
C GLN A 40 -2.25 -1.57 8.26
N ASN A 41 -1.08 -1.61 7.62
CA ASN A 41 -0.73 -0.65 6.59
C ASN A 41 -1.52 -0.88 5.28
N TYR A 42 -1.82 -2.13 4.94
CA TYR A 42 -2.75 -2.47 3.85
C TYR A 42 -4.15 -1.89 4.09
N TRP A 43 -4.67 -2.03 5.32
CA TRP A 43 -5.94 -1.45 5.72
C TRP A 43 -5.92 0.09 5.69
N ASN A 44 -4.82 0.72 6.09
CA ASN A 44 -4.67 2.19 6.01
C ASN A 44 -4.86 2.71 4.58
N LEU A 45 -4.22 2.07 3.59
CA LEU A 45 -4.36 2.46 2.18
C LEU A 45 -5.79 2.27 1.68
N TRP A 46 -6.42 1.14 2.05
CA TRP A 46 -7.85 0.91 1.77
C TRP A 46 -8.73 2.00 2.38
N TRP A 47 -8.52 2.32 3.67
CA TRP A 47 -9.33 3.23 4.43
C TRP A 47 -9.26 4.67 3.89
N VAL A 48 -8.08 5.14 3.48
CA VAL A 48 -7.95 6.46 2.86
C VAL A 48 -8.78 6.55 1.58
N LYS A 49 -8.74 5.51 0.72
CA LYS A 49 -9.61 5.45 -0.46
C LYS A 49 -11.09 5.43 -0.06
N GLN A 50 -11.47 4.57 0.88
CA GLN A 50 -12.87 4.38 1.29
C GLN A 50 -13.46 5.65 1.89
N SER A 51 -12.78 6.25 2.87
CA SER A 51 -13.19 7.50 3.52
C SER A 51 -13.31 8.65 2.51
N LEU A 52 -12.33 8.84 1.63
CA LEU A 52 -12.33 9.98 0.70
C LEU A 52 -13.28 9.80 -0.50
N LEU A 53 -13.32 8.61 -1.10
CA LEU A 53 -13.98 8.39 -2.40
C LEU A 53 -15.33 7.68 -2.30
N VAL A 54 -15.61 6.98 -1.21
CA VAL A 54 -16.86 6.20 -1.06
C VAL A 54 -17.75 6.83 0.01
N GLU A 55 -17.20 7.10 1.19
CA GLU A 55 -17.98 7.61 2.33
C GLU A 55 -18.02 9.14 2.39
N GLY A 56 -17.02 9.82 1.84
CA GLY A 56 -16.85 11.26 1.97
C GLY A 56 -16.60 11.72 3.42
N THR A 57 -16.00 10.85 4.23
CA THR A 57 -15.72 11.07 5.66
C THR A 57 -14.28 11.50 5.89
N ASN A 58 -13.98 11.98 7.10
CA ASN A 58 -12.62 12.34 7.47
C ASN A 58 -11.76 11.07 7.63
N PRO A 59 -10.65 10.89 6.87
CA PRO A 59 -9.80 9.71 6.98
C PRO A 59 -9.19 9.51 8.38
N PHE A 60 -9.12 10.55 9.21
CA PHE A 60 -8.60 10.47 10.57
C PHE A 60 -9.61 9.96 11.61
N PHE A 61 -10.80 9.51 11.20
CA PHE A 61 -11.77 8.92 12.10
C PHE A 61 -12.47 7.76 11.40
N THR A 62 -12.66 6.62 12.07
CA THR A 62 -13.30 5.44 11.48
C THR A 62 -14.33 4.83 12.41
N ASP A 63 -15.47 4.42 11.86
CA ASP A 63 -16.52 3.68 12.57
C ASP A 63 -16.35 2.16 12.44
N TYR A 64 -15.38 1.69 11.64
CA TYR A 64 -15.10 0.27 11.44
C TYR A 64 -14.41 -0.37 12.65
N LEU A 65 -13.80 0.45 13.51
CA LEU A 65 -13.19 0.04 14.76
C LEU A 65 -14.01 0.57 15.92
N TYR A 66 -14.31 -0.29 16.90
CA TYR A 66 -15.12 0.06 18.07
C TYR A 66 -16.51 0.62 17.72
N ALA A 67 -17.15 0.08 16.68
CA ALA A 67 -18.53 0.39 16.36
C ALA A 67 -19.48 0.16 17.57
N PRO A 68 -20.46 1.05 17.82
CA PRO A 68 -20.83 2.22 17.01
C PRO A 68 -20.10 3.52 17.40
N THR A 69 -19.22 3.49 18.39
CA THR A 69 -18.58 4.69 18.94
C THR A 69 -17.49 5.24 18.02
N GLY A 70 -16.83 4.36 17.26
CA GLY A 70 -15.73 4.71 16.37
C GLY A 70 -14.44 5.05 17.13
N VAL A 71 -13.39 5.37 16.39
CA VAL A 71 -12.10 5.77 16.96
C VAL A 71 -11.37 6.77 16.06
N SER A 72 -10.63 7.67 16.70
CA SER A 72 -9.73 8.60 16.01
C SER A 72 -8.42 7.93 15.63
N LEU A 73 -8.03 8.11 14.37
CA LEU A 73 -6.76 7.69 13.78
C LEU A 73 -5.70 8.81 13.78
N LEU A 74 -5.95 9.94 14.45
CA LEU A 74 -4.98 11.05 14.54
C LEU A 74 -3.65 10.64 15.21
N PHE A 75 -3.69 9.74 16.19
CA PHE A 75 -2.51 9.19 16.86
C PHE A 75 -2.15 7.79 16.35
N HIS A 76 -2.84 7.31 15.31
CA HIS A 76 -2.57 6.04 14.66
C HIS A 76 -1.42 6.21 13.66
N THR A 77 -0.78 5.10 13.25
CA THR A 77 0.23 5.07 12.18
C THR A 77 -0.34 5.32 10.79
N LEU A 78 -1.51 5.96 10.70
CA LEU A 78 -2.20 6.25 9.45
C LEU A 78 -1.33 7.17 8.59
N ASN A 79 -0.74 6.60 7.54
CA ASN A 79 0.05 7.37 6.58
C ASN A 79 -0.86 7.87 5.44
N ILE A 80 -1.54 9.00 5.69
CA ILE A 80 -2.45 9.60 4.71
C ILE A 80 -1.74 9.96 3.39
N PHE A 81 -0.47 10.33 3.45
CA PHE A 81 0.31 10.67 2.27
C PHE A 81 0.49 9.45 1.37
N ASN A 82 0.86 8.29 1.93
CA ASN A 82 0.95 7.05 1.17
C ASN A 82 -0.41 6.64 0.61
N GLY A 83 -1.48 6.79 1.39
CA GLY A 83 -2.85 6.56 0.92
C GLY A 83 -3.16 7.38 -0.33
N LEU A 84 -2.93 8.69 -0.29
CA LEU A 84 -3.16 9.59 -1.44
C LEU A 84 -2.24 9.29 -2.63
N TRP A 85 -0.97 9.00 -2.37
CA TRP A 85 0.03 8.72 -3.41
C TRP A 85 -0.29 7.42 -4.17
N THR A 86 -0.78 6.41 -3.45
CA THR A 86 -1.12 5.12 -4.04
C THR A 86 -2.50 5.09 -4.69
N LEU A 87 -3.36 6.10 -4.50
CA LEU A 87 -4.71 6.15 -5.07
C LEU A 87 -4.75 5.87 -6.59
N PRO A 88 -3.92 6.50 -7.45
CA PRO A 88 -3.96 6.21 -8.88
C PRO A 88 -3.66 4.74 -9.18
N LEU A 89 -2.67 4.16 -8.51
CA LEU A 89 -2.31 2.76 -8.69
C LEU A 89 -3.41 1.83 -8.16
N GLN A 90 -3.97 2.15 -6.99
CA GLN A 90 -5.05 1.41 -6.35
C GLN A 90 -6.35 1.41 -7.17
N LEU A 91 -6.66 2.52 -7.84
CA LEU A 91 -7.86 2.64 -8.67
C LEU A 91 -7.73 1.90 -10.02
N ASN A 92 -6.52 1.78 -10.56
CA ASN A 92 -6.29 1.14 -11.86
C ASN A 92 -5.94 -0.35 -11.76
N PHE A 93 -5.23 -0.76 -10.70
CA PHE A 93 -4.66 -2.10 -10.58
C PHE A 93 -5.04 -2.83 -9.28
N GLY A 94 -5.73 -2.14 -8.37
CA GLY A 94 -6.15 -2.72 -7.10
C GLY A 94 -5.16 -2.49 -5.96
N LEU A 95 -5.61 -2.79 -4.74
CA LEU A 95 -4.89 -2.44 -3.52
C LEU A 95 -3.64 -3.32 -3.27
N ALA A 96 -3.67 -4.59 -3.65
CA ALA A 96 -2.49 -5.46 -3.53
C ALA A 96 -1.30 -4.94 -4.35
N ILE A 97 -1.55 -4.56 -5.59
CA ILE A 97 -0.52 -3.95 -6.45
C ILE A 97 -0.08 -2.60 -5.87
N ALA A 98 -1.02 -1.80 -5.37
CA ALA A 98 -0.71 -0.50 -4.78
C ALA A 98 0.14 -0.57 -3.50
N TYR A 99 0.02 -1.67 -2.75
CA TYR A 99 0.82 -1.92 -1.55
C TYR A 99 2.21 -2.51 -1.88
N ASN A 100 2.28 -3.38 -2.90
CA ASN A 100 3.49 -4.12 -3.25
C ASN A 100 4.43 -3.39 -4.23
N GLY A 101 3.97 -2.28 -4.83
CA GLY A 101 4.64 -1.54 -5.91
C GLY A 101 5.49 -0.36 -5.48
#